data_AF-A0A9D9C3J2-F1
#
_entry.id   AF-A0A9D9C3J2-F1
#
_cell.length_a   1.000
_cell.length_b   1.000
_cell.length_c   1.000
_cell.angle_alpha   90.00
_cell.angle_beta   90.00
_cell.angle_gamma   90.00
#
_symmetry.space_group_name_H-M   'P 1'
#
loop_
_entity.id
_entity.type
_entity.pdbx_description
1 polymer ?
#
loop_
_entity_poly.entity_id
_entity_poly.type
_entity_poly.pdbx_seq_one_letter_code
_entity_poly.pdbx_strand_id
1 'polypeptide(L)'
;TGNKAILIIITLIALVIFGFFAKDINFMKKRLYSWSVCLIIAGTLGNFIDRLFLNGVTDFLSFYPLGKGHDWFISWISLDPWPTFNIADSLLVIGVIALVIYLLFFDKELFQKKDKDKPAVPADELKEEETNGTN
;
A
#
# COMPACT_ATOMS: atom_id res chain seq x y z
N THR A 1 6.67 7.37 -25.64
CA THR A 1 7.62 6.34 -25.17
C THR A 1 8.17 6.62 -23.77
N GLY A 2 8.50 7.87 -23.42
CA GLY A 2 9.06 8.22 -22.09
C GLY A 2 8.22 7.78 -20.87
N ASN A 3 6.90 7.92 -20.92
CA ASN A 3 6.04 7.57 -19.77
C ASN A 3 6.04 6.07 -19.44
N LYS A 4 6.11 5.19 -20.45
CA LYS A 4 6.09 3.73 -20.22
C LYS A 4 7.37 3.26 -19.51
N ALA A 5 8.53 3.78 -19.91
CA ALA A 5 9.81 3.43 -19.31
C ALA A 5 9.88 3.86 -17.82
N ILE A 6 9.38 5.06 -17.49
CA ILE A 6 9.31 5.55 -16.11
C ILE A 6 8.43 4.63 -15.27
N LEU A 7 7.25 4.25 -15.77
CA LEU A 7 6.36 3.34 -15.05
C LEU A 7 7.01 1.97 -14.83
N ILE A 8 7.68 1.41 -15.84
CA ILE A 8 8.40 0.14 -15.72
C ILE A 8 9.49 0.22 -14.63
N ILE A 9 10.28 1.30 -14.59
CA ILE A 9 11.31 1.53 -13.57
C ILE A 9 10.67 1.59 -12.17
N ILE A 10 9.59 2.36 -12.00
CA ILE A 10 8.87 2.45 -10.72
C ILE A 10 8.36 1.07 -10.29
N THR A 11 7.81 0.29 -11.22
CA THR A 11 7.31 -1.07 -10.93
C THR A 11 8.43 -2.00 -10.47
N LEU A 12 9.62 -1.90 -11.11
CA LEU A 12 10.81 -2.65 -10.74
C LEU A 12 11.29 -2.31 -9.32
N ILE A 13 11.35 -1.02 -9.00
CA ILE A 13 11.72 -0.56 -7.65
C ILE A 13 10.70 -1.08 -6.62
N ALA A 14 9.40 -0.97 -6.91
CA ALA A 14 8.35 -1.47 -6.05
C ALA A 14 8.49 -3.00 -5.82
N LEU A 15 8.79 -3.77 -6.87
CA LEU A 15 8.98 -5.22 -6.77
C LEU A 15 10.19 -5.58 -5.88
N VAL A 16 11.28 -4.82 -5.95
CA VAL A 16 12.44 -5.00 -5.07
C VAL A 16 12.07 -4.72 -3.61
N ILE A 17 11.35 -3.62 -3.35
CA ILE A 17 10.90 -3.25 -2.00
C ILE A 17 9.97 -4.33 -1.43
N PHE A 18 8.96 -4.75 -2.20
CA PHE A 18 8.05 -5.81 -1.74
C PHE A 18 8.74 -7.17 -1.63
N GLY A 19 9.73 -7.45 -2.49
CA GLY A 19 10.58 -8.64 -2.38
C GLY A 19 11.44 -8.64 -1.10
N PHE A 20 11.87 -7.48 -0.62
CA PHE A 20 12.49 -7.36 0.70
C PHE A 20 11.49 -7.68 1.82
N PHE A 21 10.29 -7.09 1.77
CA PHE A 21 9.23 -7.37 2.75
C PHE A 21 8.73 -8.82 2.73
N ALA A 22 8.89 -9.51 1.59
CA ALA A 22 8.57 -10.93 1.47
C ALA A 22 9.44 -11.82 2.37
N LYS A 23 10.62 -11.36 2.80
CA LYS A 23 11.49 -12.11 3.73
C LYS A 23 10.87 -12.27 5.12
N ASP A 24 10.02 -11.33 5.52
CA ASP A 24 9.33 -11.33 6.82
C ASP A 24 8.00 -12.11 6.79
N ILE A 25 7.68 -12.75 5.65
CA ILE A 25 6.50 -13.60 5.52
C ILE A 25 6.58 -14.77 6.48
N ASN A 26 5.56 -14.89 7.32
CA ASN A 26 5.41 -16.00 8.24
C ASN A 26 3.93 -16.33 8.42
N PHE A 27 3.45 -17.31 7.66
CA PHE A 27 2.04 -17.75 7.70
C PHE A 27 1.63 -18.39 9.03
N MET A 28 2.56 -18.69 9.93
CA MET A 28 2.24 -19.26 11.24
C MET A 28 2.01 -18.16 12.28
N LYS A 29 2.75 -17.05 12.22
CA LYS A 29 2.66 -15.96 13.19
C LYS A 29 1.95 -14.71 12.67
N LYS A 30 2.11 -14.39 11.38
CA LYS A 30 1.68 -13.13 10.74
C LYS A 30 0.87 -13.43 9.46
N ARG A 31 -0.24 -14.17 9.60
CA ARG A 31 -1.09 -14.60 8.46
C ARG A 31 -1.56 -13.44 7.60
N LEU A 32 -2.13 -12.41 8.23
CA LEU A 32 -2.70 -11.27 7.52
C LEU A 32 -1.61 -10.49 6.76
N TYR A 33 -0.48 -10.20 7.40
CA TYR A 33 0.69 -9.60 6.75
C TYR A 33 1.15 -10.42 5.54
N SER A 34 1.32 -11.74 5.72
CA SER A 34 1.83 -12.65 4.69
C SER A 34 0.93 -12.66 3.46
N TRP A 35 -0.38 -12.78 3.65
CA TRP A 35 -1.36 -12.69 2.56
C TRP A 35 -1.34 -11.33 1.89
N SER A 36 -1.23 -10.25 2.66
CA SER A 36 -1.18 -8.88 2.13
C SER A 36 0.03 -8.68 1.22
N VAL A 37 1.21 -9.09 1.65
CA VAL A 37 2.45 -8.98 0.86
C VAL A 37 2.37 -9.85 -0.39
N CYS A 38 1.84 -11.07 -0.31
CA CYS A 38 1.62 -11.93 -1.49
C CYS A 38 0.67 -11.28 -2.51
N LEU A 39 -0.44 -10.69 -2.07
CA LEU A 39 -1.41 -10.02 -2.93
C LEU A 39 -0.80 -8.79 -3.63
N ILE A 40 -0.03 -7.98 -2.90
CA ILE A 40 0.67 -6.81 -3.45
C ILE A 40 1.70 -7.25 -4.50
N ILE A 41 2.52 -8.28 -4.20
CA ILE A 41 3.51 -8.79 -5.15
C ILE A 41 2.83 -9.37 -6.38
N ALA A 42 1.77 -10.16 -6.22
CA ALA A 42 1.02 -10.74 -7.33
C ALA A 42 0.41 -9.64 -8.24
N GLY A 43 -0.22 -8.61 -7.66
CA GLY A 43 -0.75 -7.48 -8.41
C GLY A 43 0.33 -6.66 -9.12
N THR A 44 1.44 -6.38 -8.42
CA THR A 44 2.57 -5.61 -8.98
C THR A 44 3.25 -6.37 -10.13
N LEU A 45 3.43 -7.69 -9.98
CA LEU A 45 4.00 -8.55 -11.00
C LEU A 45 3.08 -8.71 -12.20
N GLY A 46 1.76 -8.87 -11.98
CA GLY A 46 0.76 -8.89 -13.05
C GLY A 46 0.81 -7.62 -13.89
N ASN A 47 0.80 -6.46 -13.22
CA ASN A 47 0.95 -5.16 -13.89
C ASN A 47 2.29 -4.99 -14.61
N PHE A 48 3.37 -5.59 -14.10
CA PHE A 48 4.67 -5.57 -14.76
C PHE A 48 4.69 -6.44 -16.03
N ILE A 49 4.13 -7.64 -15.96
CA ILE A 49 3.98 -8.55 -17.12
C ILE A 49 3.12 -7.88 -18.20
N ASP A 50 1.99 -7.29 -17.81
CA ASP A 50 1.12 -6.55 -18.74
C ASP A 50 1.91 -5.46 -19.50
N ARG A 51 2.77 -4.71 -18.81
CA ARG A 51 3.58 -3.64 -19.41
C ARG A 51 4.70 -4.15 -20.32
N LEU A 52 5.20 -5.37 -20.12
CA LEU A 52 6.25 -5.98 -20.93
C LEU A 52 5.71 -6.65 -22.19
N PHE A 53 4.58 -7.36 -22.08
CA PHE A 53 4.06 -8.22 -23.15
C PHE A 53 2.96 -7.55 -23.97
N LEU A 54 2.24 -6.58 -23.42
CA LEU A 54 1.11 -5.93 -24.10
C LEU A 54 1.47 -4.48 -24.43
N ASN A 55 1.59 -4.18 -25.74
CA ASN A 55 1.83 -2.82 -26.24
C ASN A 55 0.64 -1.87 -26.03
N GLY A 56 -0.52 -2.40 -25.63
CA GLY A 56 -1.80 -1.73 -25.38
C GLY A 56 -2.68 -2.53 -24.40
N VAL A 57 -3.55 -1.84 -23.69
CA VAL A 57 -4.05 -2.12 -22.32
C VAL A 57 -4.74 -3.48 -22.10
N THR A 58 -4.39 -4.14 -20.99
CA THR A 58 -5.12 -5.28 -20.39
C THR A 58 -6.38 -4.79 -19.65
N ASP A 59 -7.26 -4.10 -20.35
CA ASP A 59 -8.50 -3.55 -19.80
C ASP A 59 -9.62 -4.60 -19.87
N PHE A 60 -9.58 -5.61 -19.00
CA PHE A 60 -10.59 -6.69 -19.03
C PHE A 60 -11.91 -6.32 -18.34
N LEU A 61 -11.92 -5.40 -17.35
CA LEU A 61 -13.13 -4.97 -16.66
C LEU A 61 -13.46 -3.51 -16.99
N SER A 62 -14.17 -3.31 -18.10
CA SER A 62 -14.92 -2.08 -18.34
C SER A 62 -16.33 -2.27 -17.82
N PHE A 63 -16.64 -1.72 -16.64
CA PHE A 63 -18.03 -1.63 -16.19
C PHE A 63 -18.74 -0.56 -17.02
N TYR A 64 -19.32 -0.95 -18.14
CA TYR A 64 -20.33 -0.12 -18.81
C TYR A 64 -21.58 -0.12 -17.93
N PRO A 65 -22.03 1.02 -17.38
CA PRO A 65 -23.37 1.08 -16.81
C PRO A 65 -24.36 0.78 -17.94
N LEU A 66 -24.94 -0.43 -17.91
CA LEU A 66 -26.09 -0.80 -18.74
C LEU A 66 -27.27 0.08 -18.32
N GLY A 67 -27.46 1.20 -18.99
CA GLY A 67 -28.48 2.15 -18.59
C GLY A 67 -28.70 3.30 -19.57
N LYS A 68 -28.96 3.00 -20.85
CA LYS A 68 -29.71 3.92 -21.72
C LYS A 68 -31.22 3.80 -21.43
N GLY A 69 -31.57 3.88 -20.15
CA GLY A 69 -32.94 3.86 -19.66
C GLY A 69 -33.24 5.17 -18.97
N HIS A 70 -34.43 5.71 -19.20
CA HIS A 70 -34.95 7.01 -18.77
C HIS A 70 -35.14 7.14 -17.24
N ASP A 71 -34.24 6.58 -16.44
CA ASP A 71 -34.32 6.56 -14.99
C ASP A 71 -33.55 7.75 -14.41
N TRP A 72 -34.30 8.75 -13.95
CA TRP A 72 -33.78 9.97 -13.31
C TRP A 72 -32.87 9.67 -12.09
N PHE A 73 -33.01 8.50 -11.48
CA PHE A 73 -32.14 7.99 -10.41
C PHE A 73 -30.75 7.54 -10.93
N ILE A 74 -30.69 6.91 -12.10
CA ILE A 74 -29.42 6.50 -12.76
C ILE A 74 -28.69 7.73 -13.33
N SER A 75 -29.42 8.78 -13.73
CA SER A 75 -28.81 10.03 -14.19
C SER A 75 -28.22 10.88 -13.06
N TRP A 76 -28.75 10.80 -11.84
CA TRP A 76 -28.14 11.47 -10.67
C TRP A 76 -26.89 10.74 -10.19
N ILE A 77 -26.85 9.41 -10.38
CA ILE A 77 -25.66 8.63 -10.08
C ILE A 77 -24.61 8.68 -11.17
N SER A 78 -24.85 9.31 -12.35
CA SER A 78 -23.98 9.35 -13.55
C SER A 78 -22.49 9.30 -13.20
N LEU A 79 -22.01 8.08 -12.97
CA LEU A 79 -20.62 7.79 -12.73
C LEU A 79 -20.02 7.87 -14.13
N ASP A 80 -19.06 8.77 -14.31
CA ASP A 80 -18.12 8.66 -15.42
C ASP A 80 -17.69 7.18 -15.53
N PRO A 81 -17.51 6.64 -16.76
CA PRO A 81 -17.16 5.25 -16.94
C PRO A 81 -16.00 4.92 -16.01
N TRP A 82 -16.24 3.99 -15.08
CA TRP A 82 -15.26 3.65 -14.08
C TRP A 82 -13.97 3.30 -14.81
N PRO A 83 -12.82 3.92 -14.48
CA PRO A 83 -11.58 3.68 -15.19
C PRO A 83 -11.33 2.18 -15.24
N THR A 84 -10.99 1.69 -16.43
CA THR A 84 -10.74 0.27 -16.66
C THR A 84 -9.70 -0.22 -15.67
N PHE A 85 -10.07 -1.26 -14.93
CA PHE A 85 -9.22 -1.84 -13.89
C PHE A 85 -8.92 -3.29 -14.23
N ASN A 86 -7.67 -3.72 -14.06
CA ASN A 86 -7.31 -5.12 -14.22
C ASN A 86 -7.43 -5.86 -12.89
N ILE A 87 -7.45 -7.19 -12.94
CA ILE A 87 -7.35 -8.07 -11.77
C ILE A 87 -6.08 -7.73 -10.97
N ALA A 88 -5.00 -7.33 -11.64
CA ALA A 88 -3.76 -6.89 -11.02
C ALA A 88 -3.95 -5.69 -10.07
N ASP A 89 -4.75 -4.69 -10.47
CA ASP A 89 -5.04 -3.52 -9.65
C ASP A 89 -5.93 -3.89 -8.45
N SER A 90 -6.89 -4.81 -8.66
CA SER A 90 -7.74 -5.31 -7.58
C SER A 90 -6.92 -6.05 -6.52
N LEU A 91 -5.98 -6.91 -6.93
CA LEU A 91 -5.07 -7.61 -6.02
C LEU A 91 -4.20 -6.63 -5.23
N LEU A 92 -3.70 -5.58 -5.90
CA LEU A 92 -2.88 -4.55 -5.28
C LEU A 92 -3.68 -3.77 -4.23
N VAL A 93 -4.89 -3.31 -4.55
CA VAL A 93 -5.77 -2.58 -3.63
C VAL A 93 -6.13 -3.42 -2.40
N ILE A 94 -6.58 -4.65 -2.61
CA ILE A 94 -6.95 -5.55 -1.50
C ILE A 94 -5.73 -5.85 -0.63
N GLY A 95 -4.57 -6.10 -1.24
CA GLY A 95 -3.32 -6.35 -0.53
C GLY A 95 -2.87 -5.15 0.31
N VAL A 96 -2.92 -3.94 -0.24
CA VAL A 96 -2.57 -2.71 0.50
C VAL A 96 -3.53 -2.45 1.65
N ILE A 97 -4.84 -2.59 1.43
CA ILE A 97 -5.85 -2.43 2.50
C ILE A 97 -5.59 -3.44 3.63
N ALA A 98 -5.36 -4.71 3.28
CA ALA A 98 -5.06 -5.75 4.26
C ALA A 98 -3.75 -5.47 5.02
N LEU A 99 -2.72 -4.95 4.34
CA LEU A 99 -1.46 -4.56 4.96
C LEU A 99 -1.66 -3.40 5.95
N VAL A 100 -2.38 -2.35 5.55
CA VAL A 100 -2.68 -1.20 6.42
C VAL A 100 -3.45 -1.65 7.66
N ILE A 101 -4.45 -2.51 7.50
CA ILE A 101 -5.18 -3.10 8.64
C ILE A 101 -4.22 -3.87 9.55
N TYR A 102 -3.31 -4.67 8.98
CA TYR A 102 -2.31 -5.38 9.78
C TYR A 102 -1.43 -4.41 10.59
N LEU A 103 -0.92 -3.35 9.97
CA LEU A 103 -0.03 -2.39 10.63
C LEU A 103 -0.75 -1.60 11.74
N LEU A 104 -2.01 -1.20 11.52
CA LEU A 104 -2.75 -0.41 12.50
C LEU A 104 -3.21 -1.22 13.72
N PHE A 105 -3.58 -2.49 13.53
CA PHE A 105 -4.23 -3.27 14.58
C PHE A 105 -3.37 -4.40 15.16
N PHE A 106 -2.40 -4.91 14.40
CA PHE A 106 -1.65 -6.12 14.76
C PHE A 106 -0.15 -5.89 14.94
N ASP A 107 0.42 -4.82 14.36
CA ASP A 107 1.83 -4.48 14.53
C ASP A 107 2.03 -3.29 15.48
N LYS A 108 1.91 -3.57 16.79
CA LYS A 108 2.06 -2.56 17.86
C LYS A 108 3.51 -2.11 18.07
N GLU A 109 4.49 -2.83 17.53
CA GLU A 109 5.91 -2.54 17.73
C GLU A 109 6.37 -1.30 16.94
N LEU A 110 5.73 -1.01 15.80
CA LEU A 110 6.00 0.20 15.00
C LEU A 110 5.78 1.50 15.78
N PHE A 111 4.80 1.52 16.69
CA PHE A 111 4.51 2.70 17.52
C PHE A 111 5.30 2.70 18.83
N GLN A 112 5.74 1.55 19.33
CA GLN A 112 6.50 1.46 20.58
C GLN A 112 8.00 1.73 20.43
N LYS A 113 8.58 1.47 19.24
CA LYS A 113 10.02 1.68 19.03
C LYS A 113 10.42 3.17 19.10
N LYS A 114 9.48 4.07 18.79
CA LYS A 114 9.71 5.52 18.79
C LYS A 114 9.92 6.12 20.19
N ASP A 115 9.40 5.49 21.25
CA ASP A 115 9.59 5.95 22.63
C ASP A 115 10.88 5.43 23.28
N LYS A 116 11.41 4.29 22.81
CA LYS A 116 12.63 3.69 23.38
C LYS A 116 13.94 4.30 22.88
N ASP A 117 13.91 4.96 21.72
CA ASP A 117 15.07 5.65 21.13
C ASP A 117 15.18 7.12 21.58
N LYS A 118 14.29 7.60 22.45
CA LYS A 118 14.53 8.87 23.16
C LYS A 118 15.71 8.61 24.11
N PRO A 119 16.87 9.27 23.94
CA PRO A 119 17.95 9.13 24.91
C PRO A 119 17.37 9.51 26.27
N ALA A 120 17.51 8.60 27.24
CA ALA A 120 17.18 8.92 28.62
C ALA A 120 18.02 10.14 28.99
N VAL A 121 17.36 11.26 29.30
CA VAL A 121 18.02 12.44 29.86
C VAL A 121 18.80 11.95 31.08
N PRO A 122 20.14 12.05 31.10
CA PRO A 122 20.94 11.61 32.23
C PRO A 122 20.39 12.25 33.51
N ALA A 123 20.25 11.48 34.58
CA ALA A 123 19.68 11.95 35.85
C ALA A 123 20.44 13.13 36.49
N ASP A 124 21.61 13.45 35.95
CA ASP A 124 22.46 14.56 36.36
C ASP A 124 22.01 15.89 35.71
N GLU A 125 21.46 15.88 34.48
CA GLU A 125 20.88 17.07 33.82
C GLU A 125 19.60 17.55 34.54
N LEU A 126 18.81 16.63 35.08
CA LEU A 126 17.60 16.96 35.86
C LEU A 126 17.92 17.65 37.20
N LYS A 127 19.12 17.42 37.76
CA LYS A 127 19.54 18.07 39.02
C LYS A 127 20.15 19.46 38.77
N GLU A 128 20.75 19.68 37.61
CA GLU A 128 21.29 21.00 37.22
C GLU A 128 20.17 22.01 36.87
N GLU A 129 19.04 21.56 36.30
CA GLU A 129 17.89 22.43 36.07
C GLU A 129 17.19 22.84 37.38
N GLU A 130 17.04 21.94 38.37
CA GLU A 130 16.44 22.29 39.66
C GLU A 130 17.31 23.23 40.51
N THR A 131 18.64 23.12 40.40
CA THR A 131 19.57 23.95 41.16
C THR A 131 19.79 25.35 40.58
N ASN A 132 19.62 25.54 39.26
CA ASN A 132 19.74 26.85 38.62
C ASN A 132 18.42 27.64 38.55
N GLY A 133 17.26 27.02 38.77
CA GLY A 133 15.94 27.68 38.75
C GLY A 133 15.55 28.41 40.05
N THR A 134 16.40 28.39 41.08
CA THR A 134 16.11 28.93 42.42
C THR A 134 16.95 30.15 42.82
N ASN A 135 17.72 30.75 41.90
CA ASN A 135 18.49 31.97 42.14
C ASN A 135 17.87 33.21 41.51
#